data_AF-A0A924VNH3-F1
#
_entry.id   AF-A0A924VNH3-F1
#
_cell.length_a   1.000
_cell.length_b   1.000
_cell.length_c   1.000
_cell.angle_alpha   90.00
_cell.angle_beta   90.00
_cell.angle_gamma   90.00
#
_symmetry.space_group_name_H-M   'P 1'
#
loop_
_entity.id
_entity.type
_entity.pdbx_description
1 polymer ?
#
loop_
_entity_poly.entity_id
_entity_poly.type
_entity_poly.pdbx_seq_one_letter_code
_entity_poly.pdbx_strand_id
1 'polypeptide(L)'
;VTNFRPFLIFTRRQDLLDALTMARIRRWHQLVPELAECDELLVVRACTGSDVPARDAAITLLALVTGLRACDLVALRLKDIDWRGSTLGIVQQKTGNPLTLPLPAVVVGKLAEYVLGDRPHSNIPNVFLRSLAPHLALADHASIYAITRRTFRAAGATQTKAGTRKLRHHAATKLLRAGTPLPTISAILGHSSPDSTNVYLGVDTEQMRACVLPMPAGTAR
;
A
#
# COMPACT_ATOMS: atom_id res chain seq x y z
N VAL A 1 4.46 -16.33 -16.05
CA VAL A 1 3.18 -15.96 -16.70
C VAL A 1 2.07 -16.73 -16.01
N THR A 2 1.34 -16.10 -15.09
CA THR A 2 0.64 -16.82 -14.01
C THR A 2 -0.82 -17.18 -14.32
N ASN A 3 -1.30 -16.92 -15.54
CA ASN A 3 -2.66 -17.29 -15.94
C ASN A 3 -2.75 -17.45 -17.46
N PHE A 4 -2.85 -18.70 -17.95
CA PHE A 4 -3.05 -19.00 -19.37
C PHE A 4 -4.52 -18.87 -19.80
N ARG A 5 -5.48 -18.80 -18.86
CA ARG A 5 -6.91 -18.73 -19.21
C ARG A 5 -7.26 -17.57 -20.15
N PRO A 6 -6.78 -16.33 -19.96
CA PRO A 6 -7.08 -15.23 -20.89
C PRO A 6 -6.52 -15.48 -22.29
N PHE A 7 -5.34 -16.08 -22.39
CA PHE A 7 -4.75 -16.47 -23.67
C PHE A 7 -5.55 -17.57 -24.37
N LEU A 8 -6.03 -18.57 -23.61
CA LEU A 8 -6.86 -19.65 -24.15
C LEU A 8 -8.26 -19.16 -24.57
N ILE A 9 -8.84 -18.22 -23.81
CA ILE A 9 -10.08 -17.53 -24.19
C ILE A 9 -9.87 -16.72 -25.48
N PHE A 10 -8.78 -15.95 -25.56
CA PHE A 10 -8.45 -15.16 -26.75
C PHE A 10 -8.24 -16.03 -27.99
N THR A 11 -7.53 -17.16 -27.83
CA THR A 11 -7.28 -18.13 -28.91
C THR A 11 -8.44 -19.09 -29.17
N ARG A 12 -9.58 -18.92 -28.46
CA ARG A 12 -10.79 -19.75 -28.54
C ARG A 12 -10.56 -21.24 -28.34
N ARG A 13 -9.59 -21.61 -27.49
CA ARG A 13 -9.28 -23.01 -27.12
C ARG A 13 -10.11 -23.45 -25.90
N GLN A 14 -11.40 -23.67 -26.14
CA GLN A 14 -12.35 -24.08 -25.10
C GLN A 14 -11.99 -25.45 -24.51
N ASP A 15 -11.48 -26.36 -25.33
CA ASP A 15 -10.98 -27.69 -24.97
C ASP A 15 -9.93 -27.64 -23.85
N LEU A 16 -8.97 -26.71 -23.96
CA LEU A 16 -7.90 -26.53 -22.98
C LEU A 16 -8.38 -25.79 -21.73
N LEU A 17 -9.38 -24.91 -21.87
CA LEU A 17 -10.00 -24.22 -20.74
C LEU A 17 -10.77 -25.21 -19.84
N ASP A 18 -11.49 -26.13 -20.45
CA ASP A 18 -12.24 -27.18 -19.76
C ASP A 18 -11.30 -28.16 -19.06
N ALA A 19 -10.24 -28.60 -19.74
CA ALA A 19 -9.19 -29.43 -19.16
C ALA A 19 -8.52 -28.77 -17.93
N LEU A 20 -8.19 -27.47 -18.01
CA LEU A 20 -7.65 -26.71 -16.87
C LEU A 20 -8.64 -26.58 -15.71
N THR A 21 -9.94 -26.55 -16.00
CA THR A 21 -10.98 -26.47 -14.97
C THR A 21 -11.17 -27.81 -14.29
N MET A 22 -11.11 -28.92 -15.04
CA MET A 22 -11.13 -30.28 -14.50
C MET A 22 -9.88 -30.62 -13.68
N ALA A 23 -8.72 -30.09 -14.06
CA ALA A 23 -7.46 -30.30 -13.34
C ALA A 23 -7.43 -29.71 -11.92
N ARG A 24 -8.47 -28.96 -11.50
CA ARG A 24 -8.62 -28.38 -10.15
C ARG A 24 -7.36 -27.69 -9.62
N ILE A 25 -6.59 -27.05 -10.51
CA ILE A 25 -5.34 -26.40 -10.15
C ILE A 25 -5.65 -25.28 -9.15
N ARG A 26 -5.27 -25.50 -7.88
CA ARG A 26 -5.48 -24.52 -6.82
C ARG A 26 -4.59 -23.31 -7.05
N ARG A 27 -5.17 -22.11 -6.96
CA ARG A 27 -4.38 -20.87 -6.94
C ARG A 27 -3.75 -20.72 -5.57
N TRP A 28 -2.43 -20.86 -5.53
CA TRP A 28 -1.64 -20.56 -4.35
C TRP A 28 -1.49 -19.05 -4.24
N HIS A 29 -1.97 -18.49 -3.13
CA HIS A 29 -1.71 -17.10 -2.78
C HIS A 29 -0.63 -17.12 -1.70
N GLN A 30 0.54 -16.57 -2.02
CA GLN A 30 1.59 -16.43 -1.03
C GLN A 30 1.16 -15.38 -0.01
N LEU A 31 1.20 -15.73 1.28
CA LEU A 31 1.03 -14.77 2.36
C LEU A 31 2.15 -13.74 2.26
N VAL A 32 1.80 -12.47 2.16
CA VAL A 32 2.79 -11.39 2.15
C VAL A 32 3.22 -11.17 3.59
N PRO A 33 4.50 -11.41 3.94
CA PRO A 33 4.96 -11.21 5.31
C PRO A 33 4.82 -9.74 5.67
N GLU A 34 4.34 -9.50 6.89
CA GLU A 34 4.12 -8.17 7.41
C GLU A 34 5.45 -7.39 7.54
N LEU A 35 5.32 -6.07 7.67
CA LEU A 35 6.40 -5.27 8.21
C LEU A 35 6.49 -5.54 9.72
N ALA A 36 7.71 -5.82 10.22
CA ALA A 36 7.92 -5.97 11.65
C ALA A 36 7.71 -4.63 12.37
N GLU A 37 7.12 -4.65 13.57
CA GLU A 37 6.87 -3.43 14.36
C GLU A 37 8.17 -2.65 14.64
N CYS A 38 9.27 -3.35 14.91
CA CYS A 38 10.59 -2.72 15.08
C CYS A 38 11.01 -1.92 13.84
N ASP A 39 10.81 -2.47 12.63
CA ASP A 39 11.14 -1.78 11.39
C ASP A 39 10.22 -0.57 11.16
N GLU A 40 8.93 -0.69 11.49
CA GLU A 40 7.99 0.43 11.44
C GLU A 40 8.45 1.59 12.33
N LEU A 41 8.77 1.31 13.59
CA LEU A 41 9.22 2.31 14.56
C LEU A 41 10.53 2.97 14.15
N LEU A 42 11.49 2.19 13.64
CA LEU A 42 12.74 2.71 13.10
C LEU A 42 12.50 3.70 11.96
N VAL A 43 11.63 3.33 11.02
CA VAL A 43 11.30 4.17 9.86
C VAL A 43 10.57 5.43 10.28
N VAL A 44 9.57 5.33 11.16
CA VAL A 44 8.87 6.49 11.69
C VAL A 44 9.85 7.43 12.38
N ARG A 45 10.72 6.92 13.26
CA ARG A 45 11.74 7.72 13.96
C ARG A 45 12.67 8.45 12.99
N ALA A 46 13.22 7.73 12.00
CA ALA A 46 14.11 8.31 11.00
C ALA A 46 13.41 9.38 10.13
N CYS A 47 12.14 9.17 9.80
CA CYS A 47 11.34 10.15 9.04
C CYS A 47 10.95 11.36 9.88
N THR A 48 10.71 11.20 11.19
CA THR A 48 10.42 12.32 12.09
C THR A 48 11.65 13.15 12.43
N GLY A 49 12.83 12.52 12.46
CA GLY A 49 14.10 13.19 12.65
C GLY A 49 14.63 13.88 11.39
N SER A 50 15.96 13.97 11.29
CA SER A 50 16.68 14.61 10.19
C SER A 50 17.55 13.63 9.38
N ASP A 51 17.43 12.32 9.63
CA ASP A 51 18.22 11.28 8.97
C ASP A 51 17.84 11.08 7.49
N VAL A 52 16.65 11.54 7.12
CA VAL A 52 16.03 11.34 5.81
C VAL A 52 15.61 12.71 5.25
N PRO A 53 15.86 13.00 3.96
CA PRO A 53 15.36 14.22 3.33
C PRO A 53 13.85 14.38 3.49
N ALA A 54 13.34 15.58 3.72
CA ALA A 54 11.92 15.81 4.05
C ALA A 54 10.98 15.23 2.98
N ARG A 55 11.36 15.33 1.69
CA ARG A 55 10.62 14.70 0.58
C ARG A 55 10.50 13.18 0.76
N ASP A 56 11.63 12.51 0.97
CA ASP A 56 11.70 11.05 1.02
C ASP A 56 11.00 10.52 2.29
N ALA A 57 11.09 11.27 3.39
CA ALA A 57 10.36 11.03 4.64
C ALA A 57 8.84 11.17 4.42
N ALA A 58 8.38 12.27 3.82
CA ALA A 58 6.96 12.52 3.56
C ALA A 58 6.33 11.44 2.65
N ILE A 59 7.01 11.05 1.57
CA ILE A 59 6.55 9.98 0.67
C ILE A 59 6.41 8.66 1.43
N THR A 60 7.42 8.32 2.24
CA THR A 60 7.47 7.04 2.95
C THR A 60 6.43 6.97 4.05
N LEU A 61 6.30 8.02 4.87
CA LEU A 61 5.27 8.13 5.91
C LEU A 61 3.86 8.08 5.33
N LEU A 62 3.61 8.83 4.25
CA LEU A 62 2.32 8.83 3.58
C LEU A 62 1.97 7.42 3.10
N ALA A 63 2.90 6.72 2.44
CA ALA A 63 2.69 5.35 1.96
C ALA A 63 2.50 4.34 3.12
N LEU A 64 3.25 4.49 4.21
CA LEU A 64 3.20 3.61 5.39
C LEU A 64 1.86 3.73 6.13
N VAL A 65 1.36 4.96 6.31
CA VAL A 65 0.13 5.24 7.07
C VAL A 65 -1.12 5.01 6.24
N THR A 66 -1.16 5.53 5.01
CA THR A 66 -2.39 5.52 4.18
C THR A 66 -2.50 4.32 3.26
N GLY A 67 -1.39 3.61 2.99
CA GLY A 67 -1.38 2.49 2.05
C GLY A 67 -1.66 2.88 0.60
N LEU A 68 -1.45 4.15 0.21
CA LEU A 68 -1.63 4.61 -1.17
C LEU A 68 -0.73 3.87 -2.16
N ARG A 69 -1.21 3.72 -3.40
CA ARG A 69 -0.43 3.11 -4.48
C ARG A 69 0.63 4.10 -4.96
N ALA A 70 1.74 3.57 -5.49
CA ALA A 70 2.80 4.42 -6.03
C ALA A 70 2.32 5.37 -7.14
N CYS A 71 1.40 4.93 -8.00
CA CYS A 71 0.82 5.78 -9.05
C CYS A 71 0.03 6.96 -8.47
N ASP A 72 -0.69 6.74 -7.35
CA ASP A 72 -1.48 7.77 -6.70
C ASP A 72 -0.57 8.78 -6.00
N LEU A 73 0.53 8.32 -5.37
CA LEU A 73 1.55 9.18 -4.77
C LEU A 73 2.26 10.06 -5.81
N VAL A 74 2.57 9.51 -6.99
CA VAL A 74 3.20 10.27 -8.09
C VAL A 74 2.24 11.34 -8.65
N ALA A 75 0.95 10.99 -8.79
CA ALA A 75 -0.06 11.88 -9.34
C ALA A 75 -0.59 12.93 -8.35
N LEU A 76 -0.26 12.81 -7.06
CA LEU A 76 -0.79 13.64 -5.99
C LEU A 76 -0.46 15.13 -6.20
N ARG A 77 -1.47 16.00 -6.10
CA ARG A 77 -1.34 17.45 -6.30
C ARG A 77 -1.53 18.22 -5.00
N LEU A 78 -0.98 19.43 -4.93
CA LEU A 78 -1.11 20.29 -3.75
C LEU A 78 -2.57 20.62 -3.39
N LYS A 79 -3.44 20.73 -4.40
CA LYS A 79 -4.89 20.98 -4.22
C LYS A 79 -5.67 19.79 -3.67
N ASP A 80 -5.10 18.59 -3.73
CA ASP A 80 -5.76 17.36 -3.28
C ASP A 80 -5.62 17.22 -1.74
N ILE A 81 -4.80 18.06 -1.11
CA ILE A 81 -4.58 18.09 0.33
C ILE A 81 -5.36 19.26 0.92
N ASP A 82 -6.32 18.95 1.79
CA ASP A 82 -6.91 19.95 2.68
C ASP A 82 -6.07 20.06 3.95
N TRP A 83 -5.21 21.08 3.96
CA TRP A 83 -4.31 21.37 5.07
C TRP A 83 -5.03 21.78 6.35
N ARG A 84 -6.23 22.38 6.26
CA ARG A 84 -7.00 22.80 7.43
C ARG A 84 -7.75 21.61 8.03
N GLY A 85 -8.42 20.83 7.19
CA GLY A 85 -9.12 19.61 7.60
C GLY A 85 -8.20 18.42 7.86
N SER A 86 -6.90 18.51 7.52
CA SER A 86 -5.96 17.39 7.57
C SER A 86 -6.48 16.17 6.81
N THR A 87 -7.01 16.39 5.61
CA THR A 87 -7.52 15.31 4.75
C THR A 87 -6.88 15.31 3.38
N LEU A 88 -6.87 14.14 2.75
CA LEU A 88 -6.39 13.90 1.41
C LEU A 88 -7.55 13.41 0.55
N GLY A 89 -7.89 14.11 -0.51
CA GLY A 89 -8.95 13.74 -1.46
C GLY A 89 -8.40 13.52 -2.86
N ILE A 90 -8.44 12.27 -3.36
CA ILE A 90 -7.96 11.92 -4.70
C ILE A 90 -8.95 11.03 -5.44
N VAL A 91 -8.82 10.98 -6.77
CA VAL A 91 -9.39 9.89 -7.59
C VAL A 91 -8.27 8.93 -7.93
N GLN A 92 -8.41 7.66 -7.52
CA GLN A 92 -7.36 6.67 -7.69
C GLN A 92 -7.11 6.35 -9.17
N GLN A 93 -5.85 6.32 -9.59
CA GLN A 93 -5.46 6.09 -10.99
C GLN A 93 -5.81 4.68 -11.46
N LYS A 94 -5.67 3.67 -10.58
CA LYS A 94 -5.88 2.26 -10.95
C LYS A 94 -7.35 1.86 -11.04
N THR A 95 -8.18 2.40 -10.15
CA THR A 95 -9.57 1.95 -9.96
C THR A 95 -10.60 2.98 -10.40
N GLY A 96 -10.21 4.26 -10.53
CA GLY A 96 -11.14 5.36 -10.82
C GLY A 96 -12.01 5.76 -9.63
N ASN A 97 -11.83 5.14 -8.46
CA ASN A 97 -12.67 5.42 -7.29
C ASN A 97 -12.21 6.71 -6.60
N PRO A 98 -13.14 7.59 -6.20
CA PRO A 98 -12.82 8.70 -5.31
C PRO A 98 -12.45 8.14 -3.93
N LEU A 99 -11.46 8.74 -3.30
CA LEU A 99 -10.94 8.33 -2.01
C LEU A 99 -10.58 9.58 -1.19
N THR A 100 -11.16 9.65 0.01
CA THR A 100 -10.83 10.67 1.01
C THR A 100 -10.25 9.99 2.25
N LEU A 101 -9.05 10.40 2.67
CA LEU A 101 -8.36 9.83 3.82
C LEU A 101 -7.97 10.92 4.83
N PRO A 102 -8.11 10.66 6.14
CA PRO A 102 -7.52 11.53 7.15
C PRO A 102 -5.99 11.39 7.13
N LEU A 103 -5.29 12.51 7.32
CA LEU A 103 -3.85 12.57 7.45
C LEU A 103 -3.48 12.83 8.92
N PRO A 104 -2.79 11.89 9.59
CA PRO A 104 -2.29 12.13 10.94
C PRO A 104 -1.33 13.32 10.98
N ALA A 105 -1.28 14.01 12.13
CA ALA A 105 -0.47 15.21 12.32
C ALA A 105 1.01 15.01 11.95
N VAL A 106 1.58 13.83 12.22
CA VAL A 106 2.96 13.49 11.84
C VAL A 106 3.17 13.53 10.33
N VAL A 107 2.20 13.05 9.55
CA VAL A 107 2.25 13.03 8.09
C VAL A 107 2.05 14.46 7.54
N VAL A 108 1.07 15.19 8.07
CA VAL A 108 0.81 16.59 7.67
C VAL A 108 2.02 17.47 7.96
N GLY A 109 2.63 17.32 9.14
CA GLY A 109 3.82 18.08 9.53
C GLY A 109 4.99 17.85 8.58
N LYS A 110 5.29 16.58 8.24
CA LYS A 110 6.38 16.26 7.30
C LYS A 110 6.07 16.66 5.85
N LEU A 111 4.81 16.59 5.44
CA LEU A 111 4.38 17.14 4.15
C LEU A 111 4.56 18.66 4.12
N ALA A 112 4.20 19.38 5.18
CA ALA A 112 4.35 20.82 5.28
C ALA A 112 5.84 21.23 5.28
N GLU A 113 6.69 20.53 6.02
CA GLU A 113 8.14 20.75 6.04
C GLU A 113 8.73 20.64 4.63
N TYR A 114 8.34 19.61 3.88
CA TYR A 114 8.76 19.48 2.48
C TYR A 114 8.19 20.59 1.60
N VAL A 115 6.88 20.85 1.64
CA VAL A 115 6.21 21.78 0.73
C VAL A 115 6.64 23.23 0.95
N LEU A 116 6.87 23.64 2.19
CA LEU A 116 7.22 25.01 2.57
C LEU A 116 8.73 25.26 2.59
N GLY A 117 9.55 24.23 2.86
CA GLY A 117 11.01 24.35 2.95
C GLY A 117 11.74 23.80 1.73
N ASP A 118 11.70 22.49 1.55
CA ASP A 118 12.59 21.76 0.63
C ASP A 118 12.09 21.68 -0.81
N ARG A 119 10.81 21.94 -1.07
CA ARG A 119 10.19 21.80 -2.39
C ARG A 119 10.68 22.92 -3.33
N PRO A 120 11.36 22.60 -4.44
CA PRO A 120 11.80 23.62 -5.39
C PRO A 120 10.63 24.44 -5.94
N HIS A 121 10.84 25.75 -6.09
CA HIS A 121 9.89 26.64 -6.74
C HIS A 121 9.63 26.16 -8.18
N SER A 122 8.38 25.78 -8.46
CA SER A 122 7.97 25.30 -9.77
C SER A 122 6.47 25.49 -9.96
N ASN A 123 6.05 25.63 -11.22
CA ASN A 123 4.64 25.72 -11.63
C ASN A 123 3.97 24.34 -11.72
N ILE A 124 4.67 23.26 -11.36
CA ILE A 124 4.15 21.90 -11.44
C ILE A 124 3.19 21.69 -10.26
N PRO A 125 1.96 21.19 -10.49
CA PRO A 125 0.95 21.07 -9.43
C PRO A 125 1.21 19.88 -8.50
N ASN A 126 2.04 18.92 -8.91
CA ASN A 126 2.37 17.73 -8.13
C ASN A 126 3.06 18.10 -6.81
N VAL A 127 2.71 17.40 -5.74
CA VAL A 127 3.34 17.59 -4.43
C VAL A 127 4.82 17.25 -4.54
N PHE A 128 5.14 16.04 -4.99
CA PHE A 128 6.49 15.51 -5.01
C PHE A 128 7.21 15.74 -6.34
N LEU A 129 8.40 16.35 -6.24
CA LEU A 129 9.26 16.66 -7.38
C LEU A 129 10.62 15.97 -7.26
N ARG A 130 11.36 15.95 -8.37
CA ARG A 130 12.76 15.50 -8.41
C ARG A 130 13.66 16.46 -7.63
N SER A 131 14.53 15.91 -6.77
CA SER A 131 15.53 16.68 -6.02
C SER A 131 16.60 17.30 -6.92
N LEU A 132 16.92 16.64 -8.05
CA LEU A 132 17.90 17.13 -9.02
C LEU A 132 17.19 17.80 -10.19
N ALA A 133 17.81 18.84 -10.74
CA ALA A 133 17.33 19.50 -11.94
C ALA A 133 17.32 18.53 -13.15
N PRO A 134 16.34 18.63 -14.06
CA PRO A 134 15.17 19.51 -13.99
C PRO A 134 14.15 19.04 -12.93
N HIS A 135 13.64 19.98 -12.12
CA HIS A 135 12.70 19.73 -11.01
C HIS A 135 11.29 19.37 -11.48
N LEU A 136 11.17 18.25 -12.18
CA LEU A 136 9.93 17.72 -12.72
C LEU A 136 9.19 16.87 -11.69
N ALA A 137 7.93 16.53 -11.99
CA ALA A 137 7.22 15.48 -11.27
C ALA A 137 8.02 14.16 -11.27
N LEU A 138 7.79 13.34 -10.25
CA LEU A 138 8.34 11.99 -10.22
C LEU A 138 7.82 11.19 -11.44
N ALA A 139 8.70 10.37 -12.02
CA ALA A 139 8.39 9.73 -13.29
C ALA A 139 7.35 8.62 -13.14
N ASP A 140 7.54 7.75 -12.15
CA ASP A 140 6.80 6.50 -12.07
C ASP A 140 6.89 5.83 -10.69
N HIS A 141 6.31 4.64 -10.60
CA HIS A 141 6.32 3.81 -9.41
C HIS A 141 7.74 3.33 -9.00
N ALA A 142 8.67 3.19 -9.94
CA ALA A 142 10.05 2.80 -9.63
C ALA A 142 10.77 3.91 -8.85
N SER A 143 10.47 5.17 -9.15
CA SER A 143 10.96 6.33 -8.39
C SER A 143 10.55 6.25 -6.91
N ILE A 144 9.28 5.95 -6.65
CA ILE A 144 8.77 5.78 -5.28
C ILE A 144 9.43 4.58 -4.60
N TYR A 145 9.57 3.45 -5.30
CA TYR A 145 10.23 2.26 -4.77
C TYR A 145 11.68 2.54 -4.34
N ALA A 146 12.44 3.26 -5.17
CA ALA A 146 13.81 3.65 -4.86
C ALA A 146 13.89 4.56 -3.62
N ILE A 147 12.95 5.52 -3.50
CA ILE A 147 12.83 6.40 -2.33
C ILE A 147 12.53 5.60 -1.07
N THR A 148 11.46 4.79 -1.06
CA THR A 148 11.11 3.99 0.13
C THR A 148 12.24 3.05 0.52
N ARG A 149 12.93 2.42 -0.44
CA ARG A 149 14.07 1.54 -0.15
C ARG A 149 15.23 2.31 0.48
N ARG A 150 15.51 3.54 0.02
CA ARG A 150 16.56 4.40 0.60
C ARG A 150 16.20 4.80 2.03
N THR A 151 14.95 5.23 2.25
CA THR A 151 14.45 5.62 3.58
C THR A 151 14.55 4.48 4.57
N PHE A 152 14.12 3.26 4.19
CA PHE A 152 14.24 2.07 5.04
C PHE A 152 15.69 1.72 5.37
N ARG A 153 16.59 1.85 4.40
CA ARG A 153 18.03 1.64 4.62
C ARG A 153 18.60 2.69 5.59
N ALA A 154 18.24 3.96 5.42
CA ALA A 154 18.68 5.05 6.30
C ALA A 154 18.17 4.85 7.74
N ALA A 155 16.96 4.31 7.90
CA ALA A 155 16.39 3.96 9.20
C ALA A 155 17.01 2.73 9.88
N GLY A 156 17.89 1.99 9.20
CA GLY A 156 18.49 0.74 9.70
C GLY A 156 17.69 -0.54 9.42
N ALA A 157 16.50 -0.44 8.80
CA ALA A 157 15.64 -1.56 8.42
C ALA A 157 16.11 -2.24 7.11
N THR A 158 17.37 -2.67 7.07
CA THR A 158 18.07 -3.08 5.84
C THR A 158 17.61 -4.41 5.23
N GLN A 159 17.05 -5.31 6.04
CA GLN A 159 16.58 -6.63 5.58
C GLN A 159 15.18 -6.58 4.96
N THR A 160 14.45 -5.49 5.17
CA THR A 160 13.09 -5.34 4.69
C THR A 160 13.05 -4.82 3.25
N LYS A 161 12.44 -5.60 2.35
CA LYS A 161 12.08 -5.14 1.01
C LYS A 161 10.83 -4.23 1.08
N ALA A 162 11.06 -2.95 1.35
CA ALA A 162 9.99 -1.94 1.46
C ALA A 162 9.67 -1.29 0.12
N GLY A 163 8.58 -1.75 -0.49
CA GLY A 163 7.90 -1.05 -1.59
C GLY A 163 6.47 -0.72 -1.22
N THR A 164 5.84 0.18 -1.96
CA THR A 164 4.44 0.63 -1.72
C THR A 164 3.44 -0.52 -1.60
N ARG A 165 3.63 -1.63 -2.35
CA ARG A 165 2.79 -2.82 -2.18
C ARG A 165 2.90 -3.45 -0.78
N LYS A 166 4.12 -3.54 -0.22
CA LYS A 166 4.33 -4.06 1.13
C LYS A 166 3.77 -3.09 2.17
N LEU A 167 4.02 -1.78 2.00
CA LEU A 167 3.48 -0.75 2.90
C LEU A 167 1.95 -0.72 2.90
N ARG A 168 1.34 -0.84 1.72
CA ARG A 168 -0.12 -0.97 1.59
C ARG A 168 -0.67 -2.21 2.28
N HIS A 169 0.02 -3.34 2.15
CA HIS A 169 -0.38 -4.56 2.85
C HIS A 169 -0.26 -4.38 4.37
N HIS A 170 0.83 -3.76 4.84
CA HIS A 170 1.00 -3.45 6.25
C HIS A 170 -0.10 -2.52 6.78
N ALA A 171 -0.45 -1.44 6.07
CA ALA A 171 -1.55 -0.55 6.46
C ALA A 171 -2.89 -1.31 6.57
N ALA A 172 -3.18 -2.19 5.61
CA ALA A 172 -4.37 -3.04 5.63
C ALA A 172 -4.39 -4.00 6.82
N THR A 173 -3.28 -4.70 7.08
CA THR A 173 -3.12 -5.61 8.20
C THR A 173 -3.25 -4.88 9.55
N LYS A 174 -2.69 -3.67 9.66
CA LYS A 174 -2.79 -2.86 10.87
C LYS A 174 -4.22 -2.45 11.19
N LEU A 175 -5.00 -2.06 10.17
CA LEU A 175 -6.43 -1.79 10.33
C LEU A 175 -7.21 -3.04 10.70
N LEU A 176 -6.89 -4.19 10.09
CA LEU A 176 -7.53 -5.47 10.40
C LEU A 176 -7.32 -5.88 11.86
N ARG A 177 -6.07 -5.79 12.35
CA ARG A 177 -5.73 -6.05 13.76
C ARG A 177 -6.38 -5.08 14.74
N ALA A 178 -6.61 -3.83 14.31
CA ALA A 178 -7.37 -2.86 15.09
C ALA A 178 -8.87 -3.18 15.13
N GLY A 179 -9.33 -4.30 14.56
CA GLY A 179 -10.73 -4.70 14.52
C GLY A 179 -11.55 -3.92 13.49
N THR A 180 -10.90 -3.25 12.53
CA THR A 180 -11.62 -2.49 11.50
C THR A 180 -12.37 -3.46 10.57
N PRO A 181 -13.68 -3.27 10.32
CA PRO A 181 -14.43 -4.13 9.42
C PRO A 181 -13.83 -4.14 8.01
N LEU A 182 -13.80 -5.32 7.37
CA LEU A 182 -13.28 -5.48 6.00
C LEU A 182 -13.89 -4.51 4.96
N PRO A 183 -15.20 -4.20 4.98
CA PRO A 183 -15.77 -3.22 4.06
C PRO A 183 -15.14 -1.83 4.21
N THR A 184 -14.84 -1.43 5.45
CA THR A 184 -14.17 -0.17 5.77
C THR A 184 -12.72 -0.18 5.29
N ILE A 185 -11.99 -1.28 5.51
CA ILE A 185 -10.62 -1.44 4.98
C ILE A 185 -10.63 -1.37 3.45
N SER A 186 -11.59 -2.04 2.81
CA SER A 186 -11.80 -2.02 1.35
C SER A 186 -12.04 -0.61 0.83
N ALA A 187 -12.84 0.20 1.55
CA ALA A 187 -13.10 1.59 1.21
C ALA A 187 -11.85 2.47 1.40
N ILE A 188 -11.15 2.38 2.54
CA ILE A 188 -9.90 3.11 2.82
C ILE A 188 -8.84 2.82 1.75
N LEU A 189 -8.73 1.57 1.33
CA LEU A 189 -7.77 1.18 0.32
C LEU A 189 -8.25 1.51 -1.10
N GLY A 190 -9.54 1.76 -1.32
CA GLY A 190 -10.13 1.96 -2.65
C GLY A 190 -10.05 0.69 -3.50
N HIS A 191 -10.59 -0.41 -2.99
CA HIS A 191 -10.76 -1.64 -3.75
C HIS A 191 -12.08 -1.62 -4.53
N SER A 192 -12.03 -2.06 -5.80
CA SER A 192 -13.22 -2.18 -6.65
C SER A 192 -13.99 -3.49 -6.40
N SER A 193 -13.38 -4.47 -5.72
CA SER A 193 -14.01 -5.74 -5.37
C SER A 193 -13.63 -6.15 -3.93
N PRO A 194 -14.60 -6.66 -3.13
CA PRO A 194 -14.34 -7.21 -1.80
C PRO A 194 -13.29 -8.33 -1.79
N ASP A 195 -13.20 -9.11 -2.88
CA ASP A 195 -12.24 -10.22 -3.00
C ASP A 195 -10.79 -9.76 -2.92
N SER A 196 -10.53 -8.50 -3.31
CA SER A 196 -9.18 -7.91 -3.21
C SER A 196 -8.75 -7.70 -1.76
N THR A 197 -9.70 -7.65 -0.83
CA THR A 197 -9.48 -7.45 0.61
C THR A 197 -9.30 -8.78 1.33
N ASN A 198 -9.79 -9.90 0.78
CA ASN A 198 -9.61 -11.25 1.32
C ASN A 198 -8.14 -11.67 1.43
N VAL A 199 -7.25 -11.06 0.65
CA VAL A 199 -5.80 -11.31 0.70
C VAL A 199 -5.20 -10.96 2.08
N TYR A 200 -5.85 -10.10 2.86
CA TYR A 200 -5.37 -9.68 4.19
C TYR A 200 -5.83 -10.58 5.33
N LEU A 201 -6.92 -11.35 5.14
CA LEU A 201 -7.49 -12.20 6.18
C LEU A 201 -6.52 -13.27 6.70
N GLY A 202 -5.68 -13.82 5.81
CA GLY A 202 -4.72 -14.87 6.15
C GLY A 202 -3.63 -14.46 7.16
N VAL A 203 -3.59 -13.18 7.55
CA VAL A 203 -2.57 -12.61 8.44
C VAL A 203 -3.09 -12.46 9.87
N ASP A 204 -4.42 -12.39 10.06
CA ASP A 204 -5.04 -12.31 11.37
C ASP A 204 -5.29 -13.72 11.93
N THR A 205 -4.23 -14.30 12.49
CA THR A 205 -4.29 -15.65 13.05
C THR A 205 -5.24 -15.76 14.24
N GLU A 206 -5.47 -14.66 14.97
CA GLU A 206 -6.36 -14.64 16.13
C GLU A 206 -7.82 -14.70 15.71
N GLN A 207 -8.27 -13.85 14.78
CA GLN A 207 -9.62 -13.93 14.23
C GLN A 207 -9.83 -15.23 13.45
N MET A 208 -8.82 -15.71 12.73
CA MET A 208 -8.92 -17.01 12.05
C MET A 208 -9.14 -18.16 13.04
N ARG A 209 -8.50 -18.13 14.22
CA ARG A 209 -8.73 -19.13 15.28
C ARG A 209 -10.15 -19.11 15.81
N ALA A 210 -10.75 -17.92 15.94
CA ALA A 210 -12.15 -17.80 16.37
C ALA A 210 -13.15 -18.39 15.36
N CYS A 211 -12.77 -18.48 14.08
CA CYS A 211 -13.60 -19.04 13.01
C CYS A 211 -13.46 -20.56 12.83
N VAL A 212 -12.62 -21.24 13.62
CA VAL A 212 -12.42 -22.70 13.51
C VAL A 212 -13.61 -23.42 14.12
N LEU A 213 -14.22 -24.33 13.36
CA LEU A 213 -15.29 -25.19 13.87
C LEU A 213 -14.76 -26.10 14.99
N PRO A 214 -15.57 -26.37 16.04
CA PRO A 214 -15.19 -27.33 17.06
C PRO A 214 -14.90 -28.69 16.42
N MET A 215 -13.83 -29.33 16.89
CA MET A 215 -13.45 -30.65 16.39
C MET A 215 -14.59 -31.63 16.71
N PRO A 216 -15.19 -32.31 15.73
CA PRO A 216 -16.28 -33.25 16.00
C PRO A 216 -15.76 -34.34 16.92
N ALA A 217 -16.44 -34.57 18.05
CA ALA A 217 -16.10 -35.66 18.94
C ALA A 217 -16.13 -36.97 18.15
N GLY A 218 -14.95 -37.56 17.93
CA GLY A 218 -14.86 -38.85 17.25
C GLY A 218 -15.70 -39.86 17.99
N THR A 219 -16.52 -40.62 17.25
CA THR A 219 -17.16 -41.81 17.81
C THR A 219 -16.05 -42.72 18.31
N ALA A 220 -15.93 -42.83 19.64
CA ALA A 220 -15.07 -43.81 20.27
C ALA A 220 -15.43 -45.19 19.70
N ARG A 221 -14.45 -45.84 19.07
CA ARG A 221 -14.57 -47.23 18.65
C ARG A 221 -14.30 -48.16 19.82
#